data_AF-A0A9E3XPR1-F1
#
_entry.id   AF-A0A9E3XPR1-F1
#
_cell.length_a   1.000
_cell.length_b   1.000
_cell.length_c   1.000
_cell.angle_alpha   90.00
_cell.angle_beta   90.00
_cell.angle_gamma   90.00
#
_symmetry.space_group_name_H-M   'P 1'
#
loop_
_entity.id
_entity.type
_entity.pdbx_description
1 polymer ?
#
loop_
_entity_poly.entity_id
_entity_poly.type
_entity_poly.pdbx_seq_one_letter_code
_entity_poly.pdbx_strand_id
1 'polypeptide(L)'
;MFDRVAAAIEQIRPHIQADGGDVRLVEIEDESIAIVELSGACVGCPMSQITVRHGIEGTLRVLVPEIMGVDVLEDEVRPAATFTDVLERATFKPL
;
A
#
# COMPACT_ATOMS: atom_id res chain seq x y z
N MET A 1 5.09 16.74 1.27
CA MET A 1 5.11 15.32 1.69
C MET A 1 4.95 14.40 0.49
N PHE A 2 3.94 14.64 -0.35
CA PHE A 2 3.73 13.94 -1.61
C PHE A 2 5.01 13.78 -2.45
N ASP A 3 5.79 14.85 -2.66
CA ASP A 3 7.03 14.78 -3.46
C ASP A 3 8.07 13.81 -2.91
N ARG A 4 8.17 13.66 -1.59
CA ARG A 4 9.10 12.72 -0.94
C ARG A 4 8.68 11.27 -1.19
N VAL A 5 7.39 10.99 -1.04
CA VAL A 5 6.83 9.66 -1.29
C VAL A 5 6.91 9.31 -2.77
N ALA A 6 6.60 10.26 -3.66
CA ALA A 6 6.74 10.10 -5.09
C ALA A 6 8.20 9.80 -5.49
N ALA A 7 9.17 10.55 -4.95
CA ALA A 7 10.59 10.31 -5.21
C ALA A 7 11.08 8.95 -4.67
N ALA A 8 10.52 8.48 -3.55
CA ALA A 8 10.82 7.14 -3.04
C ALA A 8 10.24 6.04 -3.94
N ILE A 9 9.01 6.21 -4.42
CA ILE A 9 8.37 5.25 -5.34
C ILE A 9 9.11 5.18 -6.66
N GLU A 10 9.55 6.30 -7.22
CA GLU A 10 10.35 6.32 -8.47
C GLU A 10 11.69 5.58 -8.33
N GLN A 11 12.26 5.49 -7.13
CA GLN A 11 13.48 4.69 -6.90
C GLN A 11 13.20 3.18 -6.90
N ILE A 12 12.00 2.75 -6.48
CA ILE A 12 11.61 1.34 -6.40
C ILE A 12 11.06 0.84 -7.75
N ARG A 13 10.44 1.74 -8.50
CA ARG A 13 9.84 1.49 -9.81
C ARG A 13 10.71 0.67 -10.79
N PRO A 14 12.02 0.92 -10.98
CA PRO A 14 12.84 0.07 -11.86
C PRO A 14 12.95 -1.39 -11.40
N HIS A 15 12.88 -1.66 -10.08
CA HIS A 15 12.85 -3.02 -9.56
C HIS A 15 11.53 -3.72 -9.89
N ILE A 16 10.41 -3.02 -9.73
CA ILE A 16 9.07 -3.56 -10.04
C ILE A 16 8.90 -3.76 -11.56
N GLN A 17 9.46 -2.87 -12.37
CA GLN A 17 9.48 -3.01 -13.83
C GLN A 17 10.35 -4.19 -14.29
N ALA A 18 11.44 -4.50 -13.59
CA ALA A 18 12.23 -5.70 -13.86
C ALA A 18 11.43 -6.98 -13.62
N ASP A 19 10.51 -6.97 -12.65
CA ASP A 19 9.56 -8.06 -12.36
C ASP A 19 8.34 -8.08 -13.30
N GLY A 20 8.25 -7.13 -14.25
CA GLY A 20 7.17 -7.05 -15.24
C GLY A 20 5.90 -6.34 -14.76
N GLY A 21 5.99 -5.57 -13.68
CA GLY A 21 4.91 -4.71 -13.18
C GLY A 21 5.19 -3.23 -13.37
N ASP A 22 4.32 -2.38 -12.83
CA ASP A 22 4.59 -0.96 -12.59
C ASP A 22 3.88 -0.54 -11.30
N VAL A 23 4.30 0.59 -10.73
CA VAL A 23 3.70 1.18 -9.53
C VAL A 23 3.53 2.68 -9.71
N ARG A 24 2.40 3.21 -9.24
CA ARG A 24 2.11 4.64 -9.27
C ARG A 24 1.55 5.10 -7.93
N LEU A 25 2.02 6.24 -7.43
CA LEU A 25 1.39 6.91 -6.29
C LEU A 25 0.08 7.56 -6.76
N VAL A 26 -1.02 7.23 -6.09
CA VAL A 26 -2.33 7.85 -6.33
C VAL A 26 -2.51 9.00 -5.35
N GLU A 27 -2.48 8.70 -4.06
CA GLU A 27 -2.71 9.68 -3.00
C GLU A 27 -2.05 9.27 -1.68
N ILE A 28 -2.14 10.15 -0.69
CA ILE A 28 -1.71 9.89 0.69
C ILE A 28 -2.89 10.19 1.60
N GLU A 29 -3.46 9.16 2.22
CA GLU A 29 -4.53 9.27 3.21
C GLU A 29 -3.96 9.55 4.61
N ASP A 30 -4.65 10.41 5.35
CA ASP A 30 -4.38 10.74 6.76
C ASP A 30 -2.90 11.05 7.07
N GLU A 31 -2.18 11.59 6.07
CA GLU A 31 -0.73 11.88 6.11
C GLU A 31 0.16 10.69 6.55
N SER A 32 -0.37 9.47 6.55
CA SER A 32 0.32 8.29 7.11
C SER A 32 0.14 7.02 6.29
N ILE A 33 -0.82 7.00 5.37
CA ILE A 33 -1.10 5.86 4.49
C ILE A 33 -0.85 6.30 3.04
N ALA A 34 0.07 5.64 2.34
CA ALA A 34 0.30 5.90 0.92
C ALA A 34 -0.54 4.94 0.07
N ILE A 35 -1.43 5.48 -0.76
CA ILE A 35 -2.19 4.68 -1.74
C ILE A 35 -1.42 4.59 -3.04
N VAL A 36 -1.10 3.37 -3.45
CA VAL A 36 -0.44 3.07 -4.72
C VAL A 36 -1.32 2.23 -5.63
N GLU A 37 -1.25 2.51 -6.92
CA GLU A 37 -1.83 1.67 -7.96
C GLU A 37 -0.72 0.77 -8.51
N LEU A 38 -0.96 -0.55 -8.47
CA LEU A 38 -0.09 -1.53 -9.11
C LEU A 38 -0.62 -1.85 -10.51
N SER A 39 0.28 -2.06 -11.46
CA SER A 39 -0.04 -2.41 -12.84
C SER A 39 0.84 -3.56 -13.35
N GLY A 40 0.41 -4.22 -14.43
CA GLY A 40 1.18 -5.28 -15.09
C GLY A 40 1.10 -6.65 -14.41
N ALA A 41 2.21 -7.40 -14.41
CA ALA A 41 2.27 -8.78 -13.92
C ALA A 41 1.87 -8.93 -12.44
N CYS A 42 2.03 -7.86 -11.65
CA CYS A 42 1.73 -7.85 -10.23
C CYS A 42 0.23 -7.83 -9.90
N VAL A 43 -0.64 -7.38 -10.81
CA VAL A 43 -2.09 -7.23 -10.54
C VAL A 43 -2.82 -8.57 -10.50
N GLY A 44 -2.41 -9.55 -11.30
CA GLY A 44 -3.13 -10.82 -11.44
C GLY A 44 -2.87 -11.87 -10.35
N CYS A 45 -1.89 -11.66 -9.47
CA CYS A 45 -1.50 -12.63 -8.45
C CYS A 45 -1.55 -11.99 -7.05
N PRO A 46 -2.51 -12.39 -6.18
CA PRO A 46 -2.66 -11.79 -4.85
C PRO A 46 -1.41 -11.98 -3.97
N MET A 47 -0.65 -13.07 -4.17
CA MET A 47 0.62 -13.25 -3.45
C MET A 47 1.69 -12.26 -3.90
N SER A 48 1.77 -11.96 -5.20
CA SER A 48 2.74 -10.98 -5.72
C SER A 48 2.43 -9.57 -5.22
N GLN A 49 1.15 -9.18 -5.16
CA GLN A 49 0.74 -7.88 -4.62
C GLN A 49 1.18 -7.71 -3.16
N ILE A 50 1.00 -8.73 -2.32
CA ILE A 50 1.40 -8.70 -0.92
C ILE A 50 2.92 -8.52 -0.77
N THR A 51 3.72 -9.26 -1.54
CA THR A 51 5.18 -9.14 -1.49
C THR A 51 5.67 -7.77 -1.95
N VAL A 52 5.12 -7.26 -3.06
CA VAL A 52 5.48 -5.94 -3.60
C VAL A 52 5.07 -4.84 -2.63
N ARG A 53 3.86 -4.89 -2.06
CA ARG A 53 3.39 -3.94 -1.05
C ARG A 53 4.33 -3.89 0.15
N HIS A 54 4.70 -5.04 0.73
CA HIS A 54 5.63 -5.08 1.86
C HIS A 54 7.03 -4.55 1.50
N GLY A 55 7.49 -4.78 0.26
CA GLY A 55 8.74 -4.20 -0.24
C GLY A 55 8.68 -2.67 -0.28
N ILE A 56 7.60 -2.12 -0.85
CA ILE A 56 7.37 -0.68 -0.93
C ILE A 56 7.25 -0.06 0.47
N GLU A 57 6.46 -0.68 1.36
CA GLU A 57 6.27 -0.25 2.74
C GLU A 57 7.58 -0.22 3.52
N GLY A 58 8.43 -1.23 3.36
CA GLY A 58 9.75 -1.29 3.99
C GLY A 58 10.64 -0.13 3.54
N THR A 59 10.72 0.13 2.24
CA THR A 59 11.52 1.24 1.69
C THR A 59 10.95 2.59 2.08
N LEU A 60 9.62 2.76 2.05
CA LEU A 60 8.96 4.00 2.45
C LEU A 60 9.19 4.30 3.93
N ARG A 61 9.13 3.31 4.83
CA ARG A 61 9.46 3.52 6.25
C ARG A 61 10.89 4.00 6.49
N VAL A 62 11.84 3.57 5.65
CA VAL A 62 13.25 4.00 5.75
C VAL A 62 13.44 5.42 5.23
N LEU A 63 12.82 5.76 4.10
CA LEU A 63 12.99 7.07 3.45
C LEU A 63 12.06 8.16 4.01
N VAL A 64 10.89 7.75 4.49
CA VAL A 64 9.75 8.58 4.90
C VAL A 64 9.10 7.93 6.13
N PRO A 65 9.68 8.07 7.34
CA PRO A 65 9.20 7.40 8.55
C PRO A 65 7.81 7.89 9.02
N GLU A 66 7.30 8.96 8.44
CA GLU A 66 5.95 9.48 8.66
C GLU A 66 4.87 8.54 8.08
N ILE A 67 5.23 7.74 7.06
CA ILE A 67 4.31 6.76 6.47
C ILE A 67 4.29 5.50 7.33
N MET A 68 3.13 5.22 7.91
CA MET A 68 2.88 4.05 8.74
C MET A 68 2.41 2.85 7.93
N GLY A 69 1.74 3.08 6.79
CA GLY A 69 1.15 2.03 5.96
C GLY A 69 1.15 2.34 4.46
N VAL A 70 0.99 1.30 3.66
CA VAL A 70 0.85 1.39 2.20
C VAL A 70 -0.32 0.52 1.79
N ASP A 71 -1.26 1.10 1.06
CA ASP A 71 -2.41 0.38 0.51
C ASP A 71 -2.37 0.37 -1.01
N VAL A 72 -2.94 -0.69 -1.59
CA VAL A 72 -3.04 -0.85 -3.04
C VAL A 72 -4.45 -0.48 -3.46
N LEU A 73 -4.57 0.40 -4.44
CA LEU A 73 -5.84 0.73 -5.07
C LEU A 73 -6.34 -0.51 -5.84
N GLU A 74 -7.24 -1.28 -5.24
CA GLU A 74 -7.95 -2.37 -5.92
C GLU A 74 -9.18 -1.81 -6.66
N ASP A 75 -9.42 -2.26 -7.90
CA ASP A 75 -10.64 -1.96 -8.68
C ASP A 75 -11.83 -2.69 -8.00
N GLU A 76 -12.46 -2.01 -7.03
CA GLU A 76 -13.64 -2.39 -6.23
C GLU A 76 -13.96 -3.90 -6.08
N VAL A 77 -13.45 -4.57 -5.03
CA VAL A 77 -14.22 -5.31 -3.99
C VAL A 77 -13.29 -5.64 -2.80
N ARG A 78 -13.27 -4.77 -1.79
CA ARG A 78 -13.44 -5.11 -0.36
C ARG A 78 -13.46 -3.83 0.47
N PRO A 79 -14.38 -3.72 1.45
CA PRO A 79 -14.53 -2.51 2.23
C PRO A 79 -13.23 -2.23 2.96
N ALA A 80 -12.85 -0.95 2.99
CA ALA A 80 -11.78 -0.42 3.81
C ALA A 80 -11.88 -1.05 5.20
N ALA A 81 -11.03 -2.04 5.49
CA ALA A 81 -10.81 -2.47 6.85
C ALA A 81 -9.83 -1.44 7.41
N THR A 82 -10.36 -0.28 7.75
CA THR A 82 -9.64 0.67 8.57
C THR A 82 -9.30 -0.01 9.89
N PHE A 83 -8.24 0.42 10.56
CA PHE A 83 -7.83 -0.13 11.85
C PHE A 83 -8.99 -0.12 12.89
N THR A 84 -10.01 0.72 12.68
CA THR A 84 -11.26 0.80 13.44
C THR A 84 -12.16 -0.44 13.29
N ASP A 85 -12.20 -1.08 12.11
CA ASP A 85 -13.02 -2.26 11.82
C ASP A 85 -12.61 -3.50 12.64
N VAL A 86 -11.36 -3.53 13.14
CA VAL A 86 -10.87 -4.58 14.05
C VAL A 86 -11.38 -4.38 15.48
N LEU A 87 -11.58 -3.13 15.92
CA LEU A 87 -11.99 -2.82 17.29
C LEU A 87 -13.50 -3.00 17.52
N GLU A 88 -14.35 -2.82 16.51
CA GLU A 88 -15.80 -2.98 16.67
C GLU A 88 -16.28 -4.45 16.69
N ARG A 89 -15.47 -5.40 16.19
CA ARG A 89 -15.78 -6.85 16.31
C ARG A 89 -15.46 -7.44 17.69
N ALA A 90 -14.88 -6.65 18.60
CA ALA A 90 -14.51 -7.07 19.94
C ALA A 90 -15.56 -6.76 21.03
N THR A 91 -16.80 -6.39 20.68
CA THR A 91 -17.91 -6.42 21.64
C THR A 91 -18.68 -7.74 21.52
N PHE A 92 -18.05 -8.79 22.03
CA PHE A 92 -18.69 -10.04 22.41
C PHE A 92 -19.78 -9.71 23.45
N LYS A 93 -21.04 -9.62 23.00
CA LYS A 93 -22.19 -9.38 23.87
C LYS A 93 -22.30 -10.56 24.84
N PRO A 94 -22.17 -10.34 26.16
CA PRO A 94 -22.32 -11.41 27.13
C PRO A 94 -23.80 -11.78 27.21
N LEU A 95 -24.09 -13.07 27.20
CA LEU A 95 -25.36 -13.66 27.63
C LEU A 95 -25.07 -14.53 28.84
#